data_AF-A0A410S3V0-F1
#
_entry.id   AF-A0A410S3V0-F1
#
_cell.length_a   1.000
_cell.length_b   1.000
_cell.length_c   1.000
_cell.angle_alpha   90.00
_cell.angle_beta   90.00
_cell.angle_gamma   90.00
#
_symmetry.space_group_name_H-M   'P 1'
#
loop_
_entity.id
_entity.type
_entity.pdbx_description
1 polymer ?
#
loop_
_entity_poly.entity_id
_entity_poly.type
_entity_poly.pdbx_seq_one_letter_code
_entity_poly.pdbx_strand_id
1 'polypeptide(L)'
;MTLPSPSQAGSAAVSSTEGGMDWLSGGGEMGRLIRSMDWSRTPLGPVETWPQSLRTTVSLCLSSTFPILIAWGPERVQLYNDSYRPICGAKHPESMGQPFRDCWATALPVVGGVFEKAGTGTGSYIENQRMFLDRYGYLEEAFMTFSFSPIRDESGGVGGLFHPITEVTDKMLSARRTQTLRELSALLGKVKTLEDIGAALPRLQPDAALDVPFLLFYRRDEAAPRVQWVGGMGLPPGTAWSPVEAGLDGPWPFAAAGSVGPVDVPRAPLDAGLPLPPRVQA
;
A
#
# COMPACT_ATOMS: atom_id res chain seq x y z
N MET A 1 76.03 15.18 -27.52
CA MET A 1 75.61 14.01 -26.71
C MET A 1 74.77 14.55 -25.56
N THR A 2 73.47 14.81 -25.74
CA THR A 2 72.35 13.90 -25.42
C THR A 2 72.47 13.23 -24.05
N LEU A 3 71.64 13.64 -23.07
CA LEU A 3 70.32 13.05 -22.77
C LEU A 3 69.55 13.91 -21.73
N PRO A 4 68.20 13.79 -21.66
CA PRO A 4 67.28 14.85 -21.22
C PRO A 4 66.59 14.60 -19.87
N SER A 5 65.89 15.63 -19.39
CA SER A 5 64.93 15.61 -18.28
C SER A 5 63.78 14.61 -18.48
N PRO A 6 63.26 13.97 -17.42
CA PRO A 6 61.91 13.39 -17.42
C PRO A 6 60.91 14.51 -17.09
N SER A 7 60.21 15.06 -18.08
CA SER A 7 58.98 14.56 -18.70
C SER A 7 57.81 14.38 -17.73
N GLN A 8 56.82 15.23 -17.94
CA GLN A 8 55.45 15.16 -17.44
C GLN A 8 54.86 13.74 -17.55
N ALA A 9 54.20 13.32 -16.47
CA ALA A 9 52.95 12.57 -16.53
C ALA A 9 51.95 13.51 -15.85
N GLY A 10 51.13 14.22 -16.61
CA GLY A 10 49.93 13.62 -17.16
C GLY A 10 48.84 13.73 -16.10
N SER A 11 48.43 14.97 -15.82
CA SER A 11 47.14 15.24 -15.18
C SER A 11 46.08 14.69 -16.12
N ALA A 12 45.65 13.45 -15.88
CA ALA A 12 44.41 12.96 -16.43
C ALA A 12 43.31 13.72 -15.70
N ALA A 13 42.95 14.87 -16.26
CA ALA A 13 41.69 15.53 -15.98
C ALA A 13 40.60 14.49 -16.14
N VAL A 14 39.99 14.12 -15.01
CA VAL A 14 38.71 13.41 -15.01
C VAL A 14 37.75 14.34 -15.75
N SER A 15 37.42 13.94 -16.97
CA SER A 15 36.60 14.68 -17.91
C SER A 15 35.19 14.86 -17.35
N SER A 16 34.97 16.00 -16.71
CA SER A 16 33.74 16.81 -16.67
C SER A 16 32.44 16.17 -17.21
N THR A 17 31.81 15.34 -16.38
CA THR A 17 30.35 15.07 -16.41
C THR A 17 29.64 15.57 -15.14
N GLU A 18 30.35 16.16 -14.19
CA GLU A 18 29.78 16.52 -12.87
C GLU A 18 29.01 17.86 -12.87
N GLY A 19 29.35 18.83 -13.74
CA GLY A 19 28.74 20.18 -13.68
C GLY A 19 27.26 20.29 -14.10
N GLY A 20 26.67 19.24 -14.67
CA GLY A 20 25.26 19.25 -15.13
C GLY A 20 24.23 18.90 -14.04
N MET A 21 24.67 18.26 -12.95
CA MET A 21 23.79 17.73 -11.90
C MET A 21 24.06 18.34 -10.52
N ASP A 22 24.78 19.46 -10.43
CA ASP A 22 25.05 20.14 -9.15
C ASP A 22 23.77 20.50 -8.38
N TRP A 23 22.66 20.74 -9.10
CA TRP A 23 21.34 21.00 -8.52
C TRP A 23 20.71 19.77 -7.83
N LEU A 24 21.23 18.57 -8.10
CA LEU A 24 20.91 17.33 -7.39
C LEU A 24 21.87 17.07 -6.22
N SER A 25 22.79 17.97 -5.89
CA SER A 25 23.70 17.79 -4.75
C SER A 25 22.92 17.46 -3.47
N GLY A 26 23.31 16.37 -2.80
CA GLY A 26 22.54 15.78 -1.70
C GLY A 26 21.40 14.86 -2.17
N GLY A 27 20.26 14.94 -1.49
CA GLY A 27 19.03 14.19 -1.82
C GLY A 27 19.00 12.71 -1.43
N GLY A 28 19.91 12.27 -0.55
CA GLY A 28 19.87 10.93 0.04
C GLY A 28 19.98 9.77 -0.96
N GLU A 29 19.19 8.71 -0.74
CA GLU A 29 19.18 7.52 -1.59
C GLU A 29 18.55 7.81 -2.96
N MET A 30 17.43 8.51 -3.00
CA MET A 30 16.71 8.82 -4.25
C MET A 30 17.49 9.82 -5.11
N GLY A 31 18.20 10.77 -4.51
CA GLY A 31 19.12 11.65 -5.24
C GLY A 31 20.23 10.84 -5.93
N ARG A 32 20.81 9.84 -5.24
CA ARG A 32 21.79 8.92 -5.86
C ARG A 32 21.17 8.08 -6.96
N LEU A 33 19.96 7.56 -6.74
CA LEU A 33 19.24 6.77 -7.74
C LEU A 33 18.99 7.59 -9.01
N ILE A 34 18.44 8.80 -8.88
CA ILE A 34 18.20 9.72 -10.00
C ILE A 34 19.48 9.98 -10.78
N ARG A 35 20.63 10.23 -10.11
CA ARG A 35 21.92 10.44 -10.79
C ARG A 35 22.45 9.19 -11.52
N SER A 36 22.10 7.99 -11.04
CA SER A 36 22.58 6.72 -11.62
C SER A 36 21.75 6.23 -12.82
N MET A 37 20.55 6.78 -13.00
CA MET A 37 19.61 6.34 -14.04
C MET A 37 19.91 6.99 -15.40
N ASP A 38 19.78 6.20 -16.46
CA ASP A 38 19.77 6.71 -17.83
C ASP A 38 18.38 7.22 -18.21
N TRP A 39 18.14 8.51 -17.95
CA TRP A 39 16.85 9.15 -18.19
C TRP A 39 16.49 9.30 -19.68
N SER A 40 17.47 9.17 -20.59
CA SER A 40 17.21 9.19 -22.04
C SER A 40 16.29 8.05 -22.50
N ARG A 41 16.19 7.00 -21.68
CA ARG A 41 15.31 5.84 -21.90
C ARG A 41 13.91 6.01 -21.31
N THR A 42 13.64 7.13 -20.66
CA THR A 42 12.33 7.46 -20.07
C THR A 42 11.64 8.55 -20.89
N PRO A 43 10.31 8.72 -20.76
CA PRO A 43 9.61 9.81 -21.43
C PRO A 43 10.07 11.22 -21.02
N LEU A 44 10.75 11.39 -19.88
CA LEU A 44 11.33 12.68 -19.47
C LEU A 44 12.57 13.09 -20.27
N GLY A 45 13.21 12.12 -20.94
CA GLY A 45 14.46 12.34 -21.64
C GLY A 45 15.64 12.69 -20.71
N PRO A 46 16.80 13.01 -21.30
CA PRO A 46 18.04 13.27 -20.56
C PRO A 46 17.90 14.38 -19.51
N VAL A 47 18.58 14.24 -18.38
CA VAL A 47 18.50 15.20 -17.25
C VAL A 47 18.93 16.61 -17.65
N GLU A 48 19.87 16.71 -18.60
CA GLU A 48 20.41 17.95 -19.14
C GLU A 48 19.36 18.77 -19.89
N THR A 49 18.28 18.14 -20.35
CA THR A 49 17.17 18.80 -21.05
C THR A 49 16.01 19.14 -20.13
N TRP A 50 16.06 18.76 -18.85
CA TRP A 50 14.96 19.05 -17.92
C TRP A 50 14.80 20.55 -17.69
N PRO A 51 13.56 21.08 -17.69
CA PRO A 51 13.29 22.48 -17.46
C PRO A 51 13.66 22.89 -16.02
N GLN A 52 13.94 24.18 -15.81
CA GLN A 52 14.37 24.71 -14.51
C GLN A 52 13.27 24.54 -13.45
N SER A 53 12.01 24.65 -13.85
CA SER A 53 10.84 24.35 -13.02
C SER A 53 10.86 22.93 -12.44
N LEU A 54 11.16 21.91 -13.26
CA LEU A 54 11.32 20.54 -12.80
C LEU A 54 12.53 20.39 -11.87
N ARG A 55 13.70 20.91 -12.25
CA ARG A 55 14.93 20.81 -11.45
C ARG A 55 14.75 21.37 -10.05
N THR A 56 14.14 22.56 -9.96
CA THR A 56 13.86 23.23 -8.68
C THR A 56 12.89 22.41 -7.82
N THR A 57 11.83 21.87 -8.43
CA THR A 57 10.84 21.05 -7.72
C THR A 57 11.45 19.74 -7.22
N VAL A 58 12.26 19.06 -8.04
CA VAL A 58 12.96 17.83 -7.65
C VAL A 58 13.94 18.11 -6.51
N SER A 59 14.69 19.21 -6.57
CA SER A 59 15.59 19.62 -5.48
C SER A 59 14.83 19.83 -4.15
N LEU A 60 13.67 20.50 -4.20
CA LEU A 60 12.79 20.69 -3.04
C LEU A 60 12.23 19.35 -2.52
N CYS A 61 11.76 18.49 -3.42
CA CYS A 61 11.25 17.16 -3.09
C CYS A 61 12.30 16.33 -2.35
N LEU A 62 13.51 16.23 -2.91
CA LEU A 62 14.62 15.47 -2.33
C LEU A 62 15.11 16.01 -0.99
N SER A 63 14.93 17.31 -0.73
CA SER A 63 15.32 17.96 0.53
C SER A 63 14.28 17.84 1.64
N SER A 64 13.04 17.49 1.30
CA SER A 64 11.93 17.40 2.25
C SER A 64 11.96 16.10 3.05
N THR A 65 11.58 16.17 4.32
CA THR A 65 11.35 14.99 5.17
C THR A 65 9.94 14.41 5.02
N PHE A 66 9.01 15.13 4.37
CA PHE A 66 7.68 14.61 4.05
C PHE A 66 7.74 13.69 2.83
N PRO A 67 6.99 12.58 2.78
CA PRO A 67 6.89 11.74 1.60
C PRO A 67 6.30 12.53 0.43
N ILE A 68 7.07 12.69 -0.65
CA ILE A 68 6.66 13.45 -1.83
C ILE A 68 6.97 12.68 -3.09
N LEU A 69 6.00 12.70 -4.00
CA LEU A 69 6.13 12.32 -5.39
C LEU A 69 5.89 13.53 -6.31
N ILE A 70 6.61 13.59 -7.41
CA ILE A 70 6.40 14.49 -8.53
C ILE A 70 5.98 13.64 -9.72
N ALA A 71 4.88 14.02 -10.37
CA ALA A 71 4.44 13.42 -11.62
C ALA A 71 4.60 14.45 -12.75
N TRP A 72 5.64 14.31 -13.57
CA TRP A 72 6.04 15.33 -14.56
C TRP A 72 5.75 14.92 -16.00
N GLY A 73 5.46 15.91 -16.84
CA GLY A 73 5.28 15.74 -18.28
C GLY A 73 3.93 15.13 -18.66
N PRO A 74 3.67 14.94 -19.97
CA PRO A 74 2.43 14.38 -20.50
C PRO A 74 2.14 12.97 -19.97
N GLU A 75 3.18 12.13 -19.86
CA GLU A 75 3.10 10.74 -19.37
C GLU A 75 3.09 10.66 -17.85
N ARG A 76 3.23 11.79 -17.14
CA ARG A 76 3.21 11.87 -15.68
C ARG A 76 4.25 10.93 -15.05
N VAL A 77 5.48 11.02 -15.55
CA VAL A 77 6.62 10.24 -15.09
C VAL A 77 6.94 10.60 -13.64
N GLN A 78 7.19 9.57 -12.84
CA GLN A 78 7.33 9.70 -11.39
C GLN A 78 8.77 9.93 -10.95
N LEU A 79 8.94 10.91 -10.06
CA LEU A 79 10.15 11.16 -9.28
C LEU A 79 9.75 11.28 -7.82
N TYR A 80 10.50 10.76 -6.89
CA TYR A 80 10.12 10.81 -5.47
C TYR A 80 11.33 10.83 -4.53
N ASN A 81 11.10 11.20 -3.28
CA ASN A 81 12.15 11.28 -2.26
C ASN A 81 12.23 10.03 -1.36
N ASP A 82 13.24 10.00 -0.49
CA ASP A 82 13.50 8.87 0.41
C ASP A 82 12.29 8.56 1.31
N SER A 83 11.59 9.59 1.80
CA SER A 83 10.40 9.42 2.64
C SER A 83 9.21 8.80 1.90
N TYR A 84 9.16 8.89 0.57
CA TYR A 84 8.12 8.25 -0.25
C TYR A 84 8.43 6.78 -0.56
N ARG A 85 9.69 6.35 -0.45
CA ARG A 85 10.12 4.98 -0.76
C ARG A 85 9.30 3.89 -0.04
N PRO A 86 8.94 4.00 1.25
CA PRO A 86 8.09 3.00 1.91
C PRO A 86 6.69 2.87 1.29
N ILE A 87 6.14 3.97 0.74
CA ILE A 87 4.83 3.95 0.08
C ILE A 87 4.88 3.12 -1.20
N CYS A 88 6.00 3.18 -1.95
CA CYS A 88 6.24 2.35 -3.13
C CYS A 88 6.30 0.84 -2.83
N GLY A 89 6.72 0.45 -1.62
CA GLY A 89 6.92 -0.95 -1.27
C GLY A 89 7.86 -1.67 -2.25
N ALA A 90 7.44 -2.84 -2.74
CA ALA A 90 8.23 -3.65 -3.68
C ALA A 90 8.28 -3.07 -5.11
N LYS A 91 7.53 -2.00 -5.41
CA LYS A 91 7.64 -1.31 -6.72
C LYS A 91 8.93 -0.49 -6.85
N HIS A 92 9.57 -0.17 -5.73
CA HIS A 92 10.86 0.50 -5.75
C HIS A 92 11.99 -0.51 -6.03
N PRO A 93 12.99 -0.18 -6.89
CA PRO A 93 13.23 1.11 -7.53
C PRO A 93 12.57 1.31 -8.90
N GLU A 94 11.97 0.28 -9.49
CA GLU A 94 11.43 0.31 -10.86
C GLU A 94 10.39 1.42 -11.11
N SER A 95 9.65 1.82 -10.08
CA SER A 95 8.69 2.92 -10.17
C SER A 95 9.32 4.29 -10.39
N MET A 96 10.63 4.47 -10.10
CA MET A 96 11.34 5.71 -10.41
C MET A 96 11.48 5.84 -11.93
N GLY A 97 10.96 6.94 -12.50
CA GLY A 97 10.95 7.13 -13.95
C GLY A 97 9.83 6.39 -14.70
N GLN A 98 8.95 5.66 -14.00
CA GLN A 98 7.77 5.03 -14.58
C GLN A 98 6.57 6.00 -14.65
N PRO A 99 5.69 5.91 -15.66
CA PRO A 99 4.40 6.62 -15.67
C PRO A 99 3.56 6.33 -14.42
N PHE A 100 2.97 7.38 -13.82
CA PHE A 100 2.16 7.28 -12.60
C PHE A 100 0.99 6.29 -12.74
N ARG A 101 0.31 6.31 -13.89
CA ARG A 101 -0.87 5.49 -14.16
C ARG A 101 -0.56 4.00 -14.22
N ASP A 102 0.64 3.64 -14.68
CA ASP A 102 1.08 2.25 -14.78
C ASP A 102 1.45 1.71 -13.40
N CYS A 103 2.19 2.51 -12.62
CA CYS A 103 2.61 2.15 -11.27
C CYS A 103 1.43 2.00 -10.31
N TRP A 104 0.44 2.90 -10.40
CA TRP A 104 -0.67 3.03 -9.46
C TRP A 104 -2.04 2.69 -10.05
N ALA A 105 -2.09 1.79 -11.03
CA ALA A 105 -3.32 1.38 -11.71
C ALA A 105 -4.46 1.00 -10.75
N THR A 106 -4.16 0.28 -9.66
CA THR A 106 -5.17 -0.15 -8.66
C THR A 106 -5.77 1.02 -7.87
N ALA A 107 -5.06 2.15 -7.75
CA ALA A 107 -5.54 3.33 -7.05
C ALA A 107 -6.36 4.27 -7.95
N LEU A 108 -6.23 4.17 -9.28
CA LEU A 108 -6.88 5.07 -10.24
C LEU A 108 -8.41 5.18 -10.11
N PRO A 109 -9.17 4.11 -9.78
CA PRO A 109 -10.61 4.23 -9.56
C PRO A 109 -10.97 5.24 -8.46
N VAL A 110 -10.08 5.44 -7.48
CA VAL A 110 -10.28 6.35 -6.36
C VAL A 110 -9.65 7.73 -6.63
N VAL A 111 -8.41 7.75 -7.14
CA VAL A 111 -7.62 9.00 -7.23
C VAL A 111 -7.62 9.65 -8.61
N GLY A 112 -8.01 8.92 -9.66
CA GLY A 112 -7.85 9.33 -11.06
C GLY A 112 -8.55 10.63 -11.39
N GLY A 113 -9.80 10.81 -10.97
CA GLY A 113 -10.55 12.06 -11.25
C GLY A 113 -9.90 13.30 -10.63
N VAL A 114 -9.34 13.15 -9.42
CA VAL A 114 -8.68 14.26 -8.72
C VAL A 114 -7.31 14.55 -9.32
N PHE A 115 -6.57 13.51 -9.69
CA PHE A 115 -5.29 13.61 -10.38
C PHE A 115 -5.44 14.34 -11.74
N GLU A 116 -6.44 13.99 -12.54
CA GLU A 116 -6.70 14.66 -13.83
C GLU A 116 -7.10 16.12 -13.66
N LYS A 117 -7.95 16.43 -12.68
CA LYS A 117 -8.34 17.81 -12.37
C LYS A 117 -7.16 18.67 -11.91
N ALA A 118 -6.22 18.09 -11.18
CA ALA A 118 -4.96 18.76 -10.85
C ALA A 118 -4.12 19.01 -12.11
N GLY A 119 -4.12 18.07 -13.06
CA GLY A 119 -3.51 18.25 -14.37
C GLY A 119 -4.03 19.46 -15.16
N THR A 120 -5.29 19.87 -14.94
CA THR A 120 -5.88 21.08 -15.55
C THR A 120 -5.64 22.35 -14.73
N GLY A 121 -4.84 22.30 -13.67
CA GLY A 121 -4.43 23.47 -12.88
C GLY A 121 -5.24 23.71 -11.61
N THR A 122 -6.09 22.77 -11.18
CA THR A 122 -6.86 22.92 -9.92
C THR A 122 -6.35 21.98 -8.85
N GLY A 123 -5.72 22.52 -7.82
CA GLY A 123 -5.23 21.74 -6.69
C GLY A 123 -6.33 21.04 -5.89
N SER A 124 -5.92 20.05 -5.10
CA SER A 124 -6.82 19.26 -4.26
C SER A 124 -6.15 18.84 -2.97
N TYR A 125 -6.93 18.59 -1.94
CA TYR A 125 -6.51 17.97 -0.69
C TYR A 125 -7.56 16.94 -0.30
N ILE A 126 -7.12 15.71 -0.01
CA ILE A 126 -7.99 14.61 0.41
C ILE A 126 -7.43 14.02 1.69
N GLU A 127 -8.29 13.82 2.67
CA GLU A 127 -7.93 13.30 3.98
C GLU A 127 -8.47 11.88 4.19
N ASN A 128 -7.64 11.01 4.76
CA ASN A 128 -8.00 9.66 5.18
C ASN A 128 -8.67 8.83 4.07
N GLN A 129 -8.26 9.04 2.82
CA GLN A 129 -8.82 8.37 1.66
C GLN A 129 -8.46 6.89 1.68
N ARG A 130 -9.47 6.03 1.77
CA ARG A 130 -9.32 4.58 1.60
C ARG A 130 -9.05 4.25 0.14
N MET A 131 -8.04 3.43 -0.12
CA MET A 131 -7.70 2.93 -1.45
C MET A 131 -7.05 1.56 -1.36
N PHE A 132 -6.93 0.90 -2.51
CA PHE A 132 -6.32 -0.42 -2.61
C PHE A 132 -5.04 -0.37 -3.45
N LEU A 133 -3.95 -0.84 -2.86
CA LEU A 133 -2.62 -0.78 -3.46
C LEU A 133 -2.07 -2.19 -3.69
N ASP A 134 -1.59 -2.46 -4.90
CA ASP A 134 -0.82 -3.67 -5.18
C ASP A 134 0.67 -3.34 -5.25
N ARG A 135 1.32 -3.29 -4.08
CA ARG A 135 2.73 -2.92 -3.92
C ARG A 135 3.61 -3.99 -3.27
N TYR A 136 3.00 -5.10 -2.82
CA TYR A 136 3.70 -6.23 -2.19
C TYR A 136 3.26 -7.59 -2.78
N GLY A 137 2.71 -7.58 -4.01
CA GLY A 137 2.21 -8.79 -4.68
C GLY A 137 0.84 -9.26 -4.17
N TYR A 138 0.15 -8.42 -3.39
CA TYR A 138 -1.22 -8.60 -2.98
C TYR A 138 -1.92 -7.25 -2.89
N LEU A 139 -3.24 -7.27 -3.03
CA LEU A 139 -4.06 -6.07 -2.88
C LEU A 139 -4.21 -5.72 -1.41
N GLU A 140 -3.61 -4.60 -1.01
CA GLU A 140 -3.58 -4.08 0.35
C GLU A 140 -4.57 -2.93 0.52
N GLU A 141 -5.35 -2.94 1.61
CA GLU A 141 -6.16 -1.78 2.02
C GLU A 141 -5.25 -0.75 2.69
N ALA A 142 -5.21 0.47 2.14
CA ALA A 142 -4.42 1.56 2.67
C ALA A 142 -5.26 2.84 2.81
N PHE A 143 -4.87 3.68 3.76
CA PHE A 143 -5.48 4.99 3.99
C PHE A 143 -4.45 6.09 3.81
N MET A 144 -4.74 7.02 2.92
CA MET A 144 -3.80 8.07 2.53
C MET A 144 -4.42 9.45 2.72
N THR A 145 -3.62 10.37 3.26
CA THR A 145 -3.91 11.82 3.23
C THR A 145 -2.93 12.46 2.27
N PHE A 146 -3.41 13.17 1.26
CA PHE A 146 -2.57 13.69 0.19
C PHE A 146 -3.13 14.94 -0.48
N SER A 147 -2.28 15.62 -1.23
CA SER A 147 -2.69 16.66 -2.17
C SER A 147 -2.12 16.42 -3.56
N PHE A 148 -2.81 16.91 -4.58
CA PHE A 148 -2.21 17.11 -5.90
C PHE A 148 -2.16 18.60 -6.17
N SER A 149 -0.96 19.15 -6.27
CA SER A 149 -0.70 20.56 -6.50
C SER A 149 -0.08 20.76 -7.89
N PRO A 150 -0.69 21.54 -8.79
CA PRO A 150 -0.11 21.79 -10.11
C PRO A 150 1.20 22.56 -10.00
N ILE A 151 2.24 22.07 -10.66
CA ILE A 151 3.51 22.76 -10.85
C ILE A 151 3.42 23.48 -12.19
N ARG A 152 3.60 24.80 -12.18
CA ARG A 152 3.65 25.59 -13.41
C ARG A 152 5.05 25.57 -13.99
N ASP A 153 5.13 25.35 -15.29
CA ASP A 153 6.38 25.48 -16.04
C ASP A 153 6.58 26.92 -16.52
N GLU A 154 7.65 27.13 -17.28
CA GLU A 154 8.07 28.40 -17.83
C GLU A 154 7.06 28.99 -18.84
N SER A 155 6.15 28.18 -19.39
CA SER A 155 5.05 28.65 -20.25
C SER A 155 3.87 29.19 -19.45
N GLY A 156 3.84 28.95 -18.13
CA GLY A 156 2.69 29.19 -17.26
C GLY A 156 1.66 28.06 -17.27
N GLY A 157 1.83 27.06 -18.14
CA GLY A 157 1.06 25.81 -18.18
C GLY A 157 1.42 24.86 -17.03
N VAL A 158 0.65 23.78 -16.87
CA VAL A 158 0.93 22.75 -15.85
C VAL A 158 1.93 21.74 -16.40
N GLY A 159 3.19 21.86 -16.00
CA GLY A 159 4.28 20.94 -16.40
C GLY A 159 4.27 19.62 -15.64
N GLY A 160 3.74 19.62 -14.41
CA GLY A 160 3.64 18.42 -13.59
C GLY A 160 2.81 18.62 -12.33
N LEU A 161 2.75 17.61 -11.48
CA LEU A 161 2.03 17.63 -10.21
C LEU A 161 2.99 17.36 -9.05
N PHE A 162 2.88 18.17 -8.01
CA PHE A 162 3.53 17.97 -6.71
C PHE A 162 2.56 17.24 -5.78
N HIS A 163 2.97 16.08 -5.27
CA HIS A 163 2.12 15.15 -4.54
C HIS A 163 2.75 14.75 -3.19
N PRO A 164 2.61 15.59 -2.15
CA PRO A 164 2.88 15.16 -0.79
C PRO A 164 1.77 14.19 -0.34
N ILE A 165 2.19 13.11 0.31
CA ILE A 165 1.28 12.06 0.78
C ILE A 165 1.74 11.55 2.14
N THR A 166 0.80 11.14 2.97
CA THR A 166 1.08 10.49 4.24
C THR A 166 0.16 9.32 4.40
N GLU A 167 0.75 8.17 4.73
CA GLU A 167 0.01 6.96 5.03
C GLU A 167 -0.47 7.00 6.49
N VAL A 168 -1.78 6.82 6.68
CA VAL A 168 -2.46 6.79 7.98
C VAL A 168 -3.16 5.45 8.21
N THR A 169 -2.78 4.42 7.45
CA THR A 169 -3.34 3.07 7.46
C THR A 169 -3.41 2.49 8.87
N ASP A 170 -2.29 2.46 9.59
CA ASP A 170 -2.24 1.89 10.95
C ASP A 170 -3.20 2.57 11.92
N LYS A 171 -3.31 3.90 11.85
CA LYS A 171 -4.22 4.68 12.68
C LYS A 171 -5.67 4.35 12.36
N MET A 172 -6.03 4.32 11.09
CA MET A 172 -7.40 4.06 10.64
C MET A 172 -7.83 2.62 10.96
N LEU A 173 -6.97 1.64 10.67
CA LEU A 173 -7.22 0.23 10.99
C LEU A 173 -7.31 -0.01 12.50
N SER A 174 -6.42 0.60 13.29
CA SER A 174 -6.49 0.48 14.77
C SER A 174 -7.78 1.07 15.33
N ALA A 175 -8.23 2.21 14.80
CA ALA A 175 -9.50 2.82 15.20
C ALA A 175 -10.69 1.92 14.84
N ARG A 176 -10.73 1.38 13.63
CA ARG A 176 -11.79 0.47 13.15
C ARG A 176 -11.84 -0.81 14.00
N ARG A 177 -10.70 -1.47 14.20
CA ARG A 177 -10.59 -2.69 15.03
C ARG A 177 -11.02 -2.47 16.47
N THR A 178 -10.62 -1.35 17.06
CA THR A 178 -11.04 -1.01 18.43
C THR A 178 -12.55 -0.78 18.50
N GLN A 179 -13.13 -0.13 17.49
CA GLN A 179 -14.58 0.04 17.40
C GLN A 179 -15.29 -1.31 17.27
N THR A 180 -14.83 -2.20 16.39
CA THR A 180 -15.37 -3.55 16.23
C THR A 180 -15.32 -4.34 17.53
N LEU A 181 -14.20 -4.29 18.28
CA LEU A 181 -14.08 -4.97 19.58
C LEU A 181 -15.07 -4.43 20.62
N ARG A 182 -15.27 -3.11 20.68
CA ARG A 182 -16.24 -2.50 21.58
C ARG A 182 -17.67 -2.94 21.25
N GLU A 183 -18.02 -2.96 19.97
CA GLU A 183 -19.34 -3.38 19.50
C GLU A 183 -19.59 -4.86 19.77
N LEU A 184 -18.62 -5.72 19.46
CA LEU A 184 -18.69 -7.14 19.76
C LEU A 184 -18.88 -7.38 21.26
N SER A 185 -18.11 -6.69 22.10
CA SER A 185 -18.24 -6.78 23.57
C SER A 185 -19.63 -6.34 24.05
N ALA A 186 -20.16 -5.24 23.50
CA ALA A 186 -21.48 -4.73 23.86
C ALA A 186 -22.64 -5.64 23.39
N LEU A 187 -22.47 -6.30 22.25
CA LEU A 187 -23.43 -7.29 21.74
C LEU A 187 -23.42 -8.55 22.60
N LEU A 188 -22.24 -9.13 22.83
CA LEU A 188 -22.10 -10.36 23.61
C LEU A 188 -22.45 -10.17 25.08
N GLY A 189 -22.25 -8.99 25.66
CA GLY A 189 -22.65 -8.68 27.04
C GLY A 189 -24.17 -8.75 27.30
N LYS A 190 -25.00 -8.79 26.25
CA LYS A 190 -26.47 -8.90 26.34
C LYS A 190 -26.99 -10.32 26.10
N VAL A 191 -26.12 -11.21 25.61
CA VAL A 191 -26.45 -12.59 25.28
C VAL A 191 -26.61 -13.40 26.57
N LYS A 192 -27.66 -14.23 26.64
CA LYS A 192 -27.92 -15.10 27.79
C LYS A 192 -27.86 -16.59 27.46
N THR A 193 -27.97 -16.95 26.18
CA THR A 193 -27.92 -18.33 25.69
C THR A 193 -26.88 -18.47 24.58
N LEU A 194 -26.44 -19.70 24.28
CA LEU A 194 -25.51 -19.94 23.18
C LEU A 194 -26.16 -19.55 21.84
N GLU A 195 -27.45 -19.82 21.69
CA GLU A 195 -28.25 -19.49 20.52
C GLU A 195 -28.31 -17.98 20.27
N ASP A 196 -28.35 -17.16 21.33
CA ASP A 196 -28.31 -15.70 21.23
C ASP A 196 -26.98 -15.18 20.64
N ILE A 197 -25.87 -15.92 20.79
CA ILE A 197 -24.56 -15.54 20.22
C ILE A 197 -24.67 -15.55 18.70
N GLY A 198 -25.21 -16.64 18.15
CA GLY A 198 -25.40 -16.79 16.72
C GLY A 198 -26.30 -15.73 16.11
N ALA A 199 -27.34 -15.31 16.85
CA ALA A 199 -28.26 -14.25 16.43
C ALA A 199 -27.68 -12.83 16.56
N ALA A 200 -26.66 -12.63 17.42
CA ALA A 200 -26.06 -11.33 17.69
C ALA A 200 -24.96 -10.95 16.69
N LEU A 201 -24.14 -11.90 16.25
CA LEU A 201 -22.97 -11.64 15.40
C LEU A 201 -23.28 -11.01 14.04
N PRO A 202 -24.35 -11.41 13.32
CA PRO A 202 -24.71 -10.74 12.06
C PRO A 202 -25.11 -9.27 12.21
N ARG A 203 -25.25 -8.75 13.44
CA ARG A 203 -25.58 -7.35 13.73
C ARG A 203 -24.36 -6.45 13.87
N LEU A 204 -23.14 -7.00 13.79
CA LEU A 204 -21.92 -6.19 13.69
C LEU A 204 -21.97 -5.32 12.43
N GLN A 205 -21.31 -4.17 12.48
CA GLN A 205 -21.21 -3.31 11.29
C GLN A 205 -20.56 -4.07 10.13
N PRO A 206 -20.97 -3.81 8.87
CA PRO A 206 -20.39 -4.47 7.69
C PRO A 206 -18.86 -4.36 7.64
N ASP A 207 -18.31 -3.23 8.08
CA ASP A 207 -16.87 -2.96 8.13
C ASP A 207 -16.10 -3.93 9.06
N ALA A 208 -16.76 -4.55 10.04
CA ALA A 208 -16.15 -5.56 10.89
C ALA A 208 -15.64 -6.75 10.06
N ALA A 209 -16.28 -7.07 8.93
CA ALA A 209 -15.86 -8.14 8.04
C ALA A 209 -14.52 -7.83 7.33
N LEU A 210 -14.09 -6.57 7.29
CA LEU A 210 -12.79 -6.18 6.72
C LEU A 210 -11.63 -6.49 7.69
N ASP A 211 -11.89 -6.45 9.00
CA ASP A 211 -10.89 -6.77 10.03
C ASP A 211 -10.97 -8.22 10.51
N VAL A 212 -12.18 -8.79 10.50
CA VAL A 212 -12.46 -10.16 10.91
C VAL A 212 -13.22 -10.83 9.77
N PRO A 213 -12.51 -11.46 8.81
CA PRO A 213 -13.12 -12.02 7.61
C PRO A 213 -14.25 -13.01 7.89
N PHE A 214 -14.13 -13.76 8.99
CA PHE A 214 -15.18 -14.62 9.51
C PHE A 214 -15.01 -14.91 11.00
N LEU A 215 -16.10 -15.27 11.65
CA LEU A 215 -16.14 -15.84 12.99
C LEU A 215 -17.11 -17.01 12.98
N LEU A 216 -16.71 -18.15 13.57
CA LEU A 216 -17.55 -19.33 13.66
C LEU A 216 -17.61 -19.79 15.12
N PHE A 217 -18.83 -20.00 15.62
CA PHE A 217 -19.08 -20.52 16.95
C PHE A 217 -19.65 -21.93 16.84
N TYR A 218 -18.98 -22.84 17.52
CA TYR A 218 -19.34 -24.25 17.57
C TYR A 218 -19.53 -24.68 19.02
N ARG A 219 -20.59 -25.45 19.27
CA ARG A 219 -20.83 -26.14 20.54
C ARG A 219 -20.33 -27.57 20.41
N ARG A 220 -19.47 -28.00 21.33
CA ARG A 220 -19.08 -29.40 21.44
C ARG A 220 -20.18 -30.20 22.13
N ASP A 221 -20.49 -31.37 21.57
CA ASP A 221 -21.34 -32.35 22.23
C ASP A 221 -20.52 -33.06 23.33
N GLU A 222 -21.07 -33.15 24.53
CA GLU A 222 -20.42 -33.86 25.66
C GLU A 222 -20.55 -35.38 25.54
N ALA A 223 -21.60 -35.86 24.87
CA ALA A 223 -21.90 -37.29 24.72
C ALA A 223 -21.26 -37.91 23.47
N ALA A 224 -20.88 -37.10 22.48
CA ALA A 224 -20.31 -37.55 21.22
C ALA A 224 -19.08 -36.73 20.82
N PRO A 225 -18.11 -37.29 20.08
CA PRO A 225 -16.96 -36.53 19.57
C PRO A 225 -17.36 -35.67 18.36
N ARG A 226 -18.30 -34.75 18.56
CA ARG A 226 -18.88 -33.90 17.51
C ARG A 226 -19.02 -32.46 17.98
N VAL A 227 -19.16 -31.57 17.01
CA VAL A 227 -19.50 -30.17 17.20
C VAL A 227 -20.71 -29.79 16.35
N GLN A 228 -21.52 -28.88 16.86
CA GLN A 228 -22.66 -28.30 16.17
C GLN A 228 -22.45 -26.80 16.02
N TRP A 229 -22.76 -26.27 14.85
CA TRP A 229 -22.68 -24.85 14.57
C TRP A 229 -23.77 -24.09 15.35
N VAL A 230 -23.36 -23.03 16.02
CA VAL A 230 -24.23 -22.15 16.83
C VAL A 230 -24.50 -20.84 16.10
N GLY A 231 -23.54 -20.38 15.31
CA GLY A 231 -23.66 -19.18 14.49
C GLY A 231 -22.31 -18.61 14.10
N GLY A 232 -22.33 -17.51 13.36
CA GLY A 232 -21.11 -16.91 12.84
C GLY A 232 -21.37 -15.79 11.86
N MET A 233 -20.28 -15.28 11.28
CA MET A 233 -20.30 -14.29 10.21
C MET A 233 -19.21 -14.60 9.18
N GLY A 234 -19.33 -14.02 7.99
CA GLY A 234 -18.31 -14.07 6.94
C GLY A 234 -18.29 -15.33 6.08
N LEU A 235 -18.81 -16.45 6.60
CA LEU A 235 -18.98 -17.70 5.85
C LEU A 235 -20.44 -18.18 5.93
N PRO A 236 -21.07 -18.55 4.81
CA PRO A 236 -22.44 -19.07 4.83
C PRO A 236 -22.45 -20.46 5.47
N PRO A 237 -23.48 -20.87 6.19
CA PRO A 237 -23.51 -22.18 6.83
C PRO A 237 -23.69 -23.34 5.87
N GLY A 238 -23.27 -24.53 6.31
CA GLY A 238 -23.40 -25.77 5.53
C GLY A 238 -22.36 -25.91 4.42
N THR A 239 -21.37 -25.01 4.37
CA THR A 239 -20.22 -25.20 3.49
C THR A 239 -19.17 -26.09 4.14
N ALA A 240 -18.19 -26.54 3.37
CA ALA A 240 -17.06 -27.29 3.90
C ALA A 240 -16.22 -26.48 4.92
N TRP A 241 -16.30 -25.14 4.88
CA TRP A 241 -15.61 -24.24 5.81
C TRP A 241 -16.41 -23.94 7.08
N SER A 242 -17.71 -24.18 7.04
CA SER A 242 -18.67 -23.83 8.11
C SER A 242 -19.78 -24.90 8.17
N PRO A 243 -19.42 -26.19 8.34
CA PRO A 243 -20.40 -27.25 8.37
C PRO A 243 -21.34 -27.05 9.56
N VAL A 244 -22.63 -27.39 9.39
CA VAL A 244 -23.62 -27.29 10.49
C VAL A 244 -23.32 -28.31 11.60
N GLU A 245 -22.69 -29.43 11.26
CA GLU A 245 -22.21 -30.46 12.18
C GLU A 245 -20.89 -31.04 11.65
N ALA A 246 -19.93 -31.32 12.54
CA ALA A 246 -18.67 -31.96 12.19
C ALA A 246 -18.14 -32.84 13.33
N GLY A 247 -17.29 -33.82 13.00
CA GLY A 247 -16.47 -34.54 13.98
C GLY A 247 -15.37 -33.64 14.58
N LEU A 248 -14.73 -34.09 15.67
CA LEU A 248 -13.59 -33.36 16.26
C LEU A 248 -12.35 -33.28 15.34
N ASP A 249 -12.30 -34.17 14.34
CA ASP A 249 -11.34 -34.27 13.23
C ASP A 249 -11.79 -33.51 11.98
N GLY A 250 -12.80 -32.65 12.10
CA GLY A 250 -13.36 -31.84 11.02
C GLY A 250 -12.39 -30.78 10.46
N PRO A 251 -12.91 -29.83 9.66
CA PRO A 251 -12.09 -28.85 8.92
C PRO A 251 -11.32 -27.87 9.82
N TRP A 252 -11.69 -27.78 11.09
CA TRP A 252 -11.04 -26.97 12.11
C TRP A 252 -10.52 -27.89 13.22
N PRO A 253 -9.48 -27.48 13.98
CA PRO A 253 -8.90 -28.31 15.05
C PRO A 253 -9.79 -28.36 16.29
N PHE A 254 -11.03 -28.85 16.15
CA PHE A 254 -12.03 -28.93 17.21
C PHE A 254 -11.58 -29.81 18.37
N ALA A 255 -10.78 -30.85 18.10
CA ALA A 255 -10.16 -31.68 19.15
C ALA A 255 -9.29 -30.86 20.12
N ALA A 256 -8.67 -29.77 19.65
CA ALA A 256 -7.81 -28.91 20.47
C ALA A 256 -8.58 -27.87 21.30
N ALA A 257 -9.90 -27.73 21.10
CA ALA A 257 -10.72 -26.76 21.81
C ALA A 257 -10.83 -26.99 23.34
N GLY A 258 -10.35 -28.14 23.84
CA GLY A 258 -10.22 -28.42 25.27
C GLY A 258 -8.89 -27.96 25.89
N SER A 259 -7.96 -27.43 25.09
CA SER A 259 -6.69 -26.89 25.57
C SER A 259 -6.83 -25.40 25.95
N VAL A 260 -6.10 -24.95 26.97
CA VAL A 260 -6.15 -23.56 27.45
C VAL A 260 -5.33 -22.68 26.51
N GLY A 261 -5.99 -22.04 25.55
CA GLY A 261 -5.37 -21.00 24.72
C GLY A 261 -5.80 -21.00 23.25
N PRO A 262 -5.41 -19.96 22.50
CA PRO A 262 -5.61 -19.94 21.05
C PRO A 262 -4.78 -21.04 20.38
N VAL A 263 -5.35 -21.64 19.33
CA VAL A 263 -4.67 -22.62 18.49
C VAL A 263 -4.45 -21.98 17.13
N ASP A 264 -3.20 -21.85 16.73
CA ASP A 264 -2.85 -21.38 15.39
C ASP A 264 -3.26 -22.43 14.36
N VAL A 265 -4.17 -22.07 13.46
CA VAL A 265 -4.60 -22.93 12.36
C VAL A 265 -3.79 -22.54 11.13
N PRO A 266 -2.91 -23.42 10.61
CA PRO A 266 -2.20 -23.11 9.38
C PRO A 266 -3.20 -22.88 8.24
N ARG A 267 -2.82 -22.07 7.25
CA ARG A 267 -3.66 -21.81 6.08
C ARG A 267 -3.78 -23.02 5.15
N ALA A 268 -2.77 -23.90 5.11
CA ALA A 268 -2.77 -25.08 4.24
C ALA A 268 -3.91 -26.11 4.52
N PRO A 269 -4.27 -26.44 5.78
CA PRO A 269 -5.48 -27.20 6.12
C PRO A 269 -6.78 -26.64 5.53
N LEU A 270 -6.83 -25.32 5.38
CA LEU A 270 -7.97 -24.60 4.84
C LEU A 270 -7.97 -24.64 3.31
N ASP A 271 -6.80 -24.65 2.68
CA ASP A 271 -6.60 -24.78 1.23
C ASP A 271 -6.61 -26.24 0.71
N ALA A 272 -7.08 -27.22 1.50
CA ALA A 272 -7.10 -28.66 1.17
C ALA A 272 -8.09 -29.05 0.03
N GLY A 273 -8.17 -28.23 -1.01
CA GLY A 273 -9.06 -28.41 -2.17
C GLY A 273 -10.45 -27.80 -1.99
N LEU A 274 -10.73 -27.15 -0.85
CA LEU A 274 -12.01 -26.49 -0.61
C LEU A 274 -11.94 -25.05 -1.13
N PRO A 275 -12.76 -24.66 -2.13
CA PRO A 275 -12.76 -23.29 -2.60
C PRO A 275 -13.21 -22.37 -1.46
N LEU A 276 -12.44 -21.30 -1.21
CA LEU A 276 -12.91 -20.20 -0.36
C LEU A 276 -14.15 -19.58 -1.03
N PRO A 277 -15.24 -19.31 -0.28
CA PRO A 277 -16.32 -18.52 -0.83
C PRO A 277 -15.77 -17.14 -1.28
N PRO A 278 -16.32 -16.58 -2.38
CA PRO A 278 -15.85 -15.30 -2.90
C PRO A 278 -15.95 -14.24 -1.81
N ARG A 279 -14.90 -13.41 -1.67
CA ARG A 279 -14.94 -12.25 -0.79
C ARG A 279 -16.14 -11.40 -1.19
N VAL A 280 -17.02 -11.11 -0.24
CA VAL A 280 -18.08 -10.11 -0.41
C VAL A 280 -17.37 -8.80 -0.76
N GLN A 281 -17.55 -8.33 -2.00
CA GLN A 281 -17.06 -7.02 -2.40
C GLN A 281 -17.90 -5.99 -1.63
N ALA A 282 -17.24 -5.23 -0.75
CA ALA A 282 -17.83 -4.09 -0.05
C ALA A 282 -17.78 -2.84 -0.93
#